data_AF-A0A926R8R0-F1
#
_entry.id   AF-A0A926R8R0-F1
#
_cell.length_a   1.000
_cell.length_b   1.000
_cell.length_c   1.000
_cell.angle_alpha   90.00
_cell.angle_beta   90.00
_cell.angle_gamma   90.00
#
_symmetry.space_group_name_H-M   'P 1'
#
loop_
_entity.id
_entity.type
_entity.pdbx_description
1 polymer ?
#
loop_
_entity_poly.entity_id
_entity_poly.type
_entity_poly.pdbx_seq_one_letter_code
_entity_poly.pdbx_strand_id
1 'polypeptide(L)'
;MKKFSVIFLILFLILFTAFIKNSTKRTDDQIFVIKENLRSLNKDFENFKLENDYLSSAEKLLEFQYLYFDDELVKNDIRNINTINIRNNKLEIERFRFINE
;
A
#
# COMPACT_ATOMS: atom_id res chain seq x y z
N MET A 1 28.12 -47.03 -35.48
CA MET A 1 27.32 -46.63 -34.30
C MET A 1 27.79 -45.32 -33.65
N LYS A 2 29.11 -45.06 -33.49
CA LYS A 2 29.62 -43.79 -32.93
C LYS A 2 29.21 -42.52 -33.70
N LYS A 3 29.20 -42.52 -35.04
CA LYS A 3 28.78 -41.36 -35.86
C LYS A 3 27.31 -40.96 -35.63
N PHE A 4 26.41 -41.94 -35.53
CA PHE A 4 24.99 -41.70 -35.20
C PHE A 4 24.80 -41.15 -33.79
N SER A 5 25.59 -41.63 -32.82
CA SER A 5 25.58 -41.09 -31.45
C SER A 5 26.00 -39.62 -31.41
N VAL A 6 26.99 -39.20 -32.20
CA VAL A 6 27.40 -37.79 -32.30
C VAL A 6 26.28 -36.93 -32.91
N ILE A 7 25.64 -37.41 -33.98
CA ILE A 7 24.51 -36.69 -34.62
C ILE A 7 23.33 -36.55 -33.65
N PHE A 8 23.01 -37.62 -32.92
CA PHE A 8 21.97 -37.58 -31.89
C PHE A 8 22.32 -36.59 -30.77
N LEU A 9 23.57 -36.57 -30.32
CA LEU A 9 24.05 -35.62 -29.32
C LEU A 9 23.90 -34.17 -29.79
N ILE A 10 24.27 -33.87 -31.04
CA ILE A 10 24.14 -32.54 -31.64
C ILE A 10 22.66 -32.13 -31.69
N LEU A 11 21.78 -33.02 -32.17
CA LEU A 11 20.35 -32.75 -32.21
C LEU A 11 19.78 -32.50 -30.81
N PHE A 12 20.18 -33.31 -29.83
CA PHE A 12 19.76 -33.16 -28.44
C PHE A 12 20.22 -31.82 -27.86
N LEU A 13 21.47 -31.41 -28.11
CA LEU A 13 21.99 -30.11 -27.69
C LEU A 13 21.21 -28.94 -28.29
N ILE A 14 20.84 -29.02 -29.58
CA ILE A 14 20.02 -27.99 -30.23
C ILE A 14 18.63 -27.88 -29.57
N LEU A 15 17.99 -29.01 -29.31
CA LEU A 15 16.68 -29.02 -28.64
C LEU A 15 16.78 -28.50 -27.20
N PHE A 16 17.81 -28.90 -26.46
CA PHE A 16 17.99 -28.48 -25.07
C PHE A 16 18.28 -26.98 -24.98
N THR A 17 19.12 -26.44 -25.86
CA THR A 17 19.39 -24.99 -25.91
C THR A 17 18.16 -24.19 -26.31
N ALA A 18 17.34 -24.67 -27.24
CA ALA A 18 16.07 -24.04 -27.60
C ALA A 18 15.08 -24.04 -26.42
N PHE A 19 14.97 -25.17 -25.71
CA PHE A 19 14.12 -25.30 -24.53
C PHE A 19 14.53 -24.32 -23.42
N ILE A 20 15.82 -24.29 -23.08
CA ILE A 20 16.36 -23.39 -22.06
C ILE A 20 16.15 -21.93 -22.48
N LYS A 21 16.49 -21.57 -23.72
CA LYS A 21 16.30 -20.20 -24.24
C LYS A 21 14.84 -19.74 -24.13
N ASN A 22 13.89 -20.61 -24.50
CA ASN A 22 12.48 -20.28 -24.44
C ASN A 22 11.98 -20.15 -22.99
N SER A 23 12.45 -21.03 -22.10
CA SER A 23 12.13 -20.95 -20.67
C SER A 23 12.68 -19.68 -20.04
N THR A 24 13.95 -19.34 -20.30
CA THR A 24 14.58 -18.11 -19.80
C THR A 24 13.82 -16.88 -20.26
N LYS A 25 13.49 -16.79 -21.56
CA LYS A 25 12.71 -15.67 -22.09
C LYS A 25 11.36 -15.51 -21.38
N ARG A 26 10.64 -16.61 -21.15
CA ARG A 26 9.36 -16.57 -20.43
C ARG A 26 9.53 -16.06 -18.99
N THR A 27 10.59 -16.47 -18.31
CA THR A 27 10.88 -15.99 -16.96
C THR A 27 11.24 -14.50 -16.96
N ASP A 28 12.04 -14.03 -17.92
CA ASP A 28 12.39 -12.60 -18.05
C ASP A 28 11.13 -11.74 -18.30
N ASP A 29 10.24 -12.21 -19.18
CA ASP A 29 8.98 -11.52 -19.46
C ASP A 29 8.09 -11.42 -18.19
N GLN A 30 8.03 -12.50 -17.39
CA GLN A 30 7.30 -12.51 -16.12
C GLN A 30 7.93 -11.55 -15.09
N ILE A 31 9.26 -11.55 -14.96
CA ILE A 31 9.99 -10.63 -14.09
C ILE A 31 9.70 -9.18 -14.49
N PHE A 32 9.70 -8.88 -15.78
CA PHE A 32 9.41 -7.54 -16.29
C PHE A 32 7.99 -7.10 -15.90
N VAL A 33 6.97 -7.93 -16.13
CA VAL A 33 5.58 -7.63 -15.77
C VAL A 33 5.44 -7.40 -14.26
N ILE A 34 6.01 -8.28 -13.44
CA ILE A 34 5.94 -8.15 -11.97
C ILE A 34 6.63 -6.86 -11.51
N LYS A 35 7.80 -6.53 -12.07
CA LYS A 35 8.53 -5.31 -11.73
C LYS A 35 7.75 -4.05 -12.07
N GLU A 36 7.08 -4.02 -13.22
CA GLU A 36 6.23 -2.90 -13.62
C GLU A 36 5.00 -2.77 -12.72
N ASN A 37 4.36 -3.88 -12.36
CA ASN A 37 3.25 -3.87 -11.40
C ASN A 37 3.69 -3.34 -10.02
N LEU A 38 4.84 -3.80 -9.52
CA LEU A 38 5.41 -3.28 -8.26
C LEU A 38 5.73 -1.79 -8.34
N ARG A 39 6.24 -1.32 -9.48
CA ARG A 39 6.50 0.11 -9.70
C ARG A 39 5.21 0.93 -9.63
N SER A 40 4.13 0.45 -10.25
CA SER A 40 2.82 1.10 -10.17
C SER A 40 2.31 1.12 -8.72
N LEU A 41 2.36 -0.02 -8.04
CA LEU A 41 1.86 -0.15 -6.67
C LEU A 41 2.63 0.74 -5.68
N ASN A 42 3.96 0.83 -5.83
CA ASN A 42 4.77 1.73 -5.02
C ASN A 42 4.42 3.20 -5.24
N LYS A 43 4.09 3.60 -6.47
CA LYS A 43 3.66 4.97 -6.75
C LYS A 43 2.35 5.29 -6.02
N ASP A 44 1.39 4.37 -6.05
CA ASP A 44 0.13 4.54 -5.35
C ASP A 44 0.34 4.57 -3.83
N PHE A 45 1.20 3.70 -3.31
CA PHE A 45 1.58 3.68 -1.90
C PHE A 45 2.19 5.01 -1.43
N GLU A 46 3.13 5.59 -2.17
CA GLU A 46 3.71 6.89 -1.82
C GLU A 46 2.66 8.02 -1.81
N ASN A 47 1.68 7.97 -2.72
CA ASN A 47 0.56 8.93 -2.70
C ASN A 47 -0.30 8.76 -1.44
N PHE A 48 -0.68 7.52 -1.09
CA PHE A 48 -1.42 7.26 0.14
C PHE A 48 -0.64 7.66 1.39
N LYS A 49 0.68 7.44 1.38
CA LYS A 49 1.56 7.85 2.46
C LYS A 49 1.57 9.37 2.60
N LEU A 50 1.69 10.11 1.50
CA LEU A 50 1.61 11.57 1.52
C LEU A 50 0.25 12.06 2.07
N GLU A 51 -0.85 11.44 1.64
CA GLU A 51 -2.18 11.79 2.10
C GLU A 51 -2.36 11.57 3.61
N ASN A 52 -1.90 10.41 4.12
CA ASN A 52 -2.04 10.07 5.53
C ASN A 52 -1.03 10.79 6.42
N ASP A 53 0.25 10.81 6.04
CA ASP A 53 1.31 11.35 6.89
C ASP A 53 1.35 12.88 6.86
N TYR A 54 1.05 13.50 5.71
CA TYR A 54 1.17 14.95 5.54
C TYR A 54 -0.19 15.65 5.46
N LEU A 55 -1.05 15.29 4.50
CA LEU A 55 -2.31 16.02 4.29
C LEU A 55 -3.30 15.83 5.44
N SER A 56 -3.27 14.68 6.08
CA SER A 56 -4.10 14.36 7.26
C SER A 56 -3.42 14.69 8.59
N SER A 57 -2.22 15.29 8.56
CA SER A 57 -1.55 15.75 9.78
C SER A 57 -2.36 16.85 10.46
N ALA A 58 -2.31 16.91 11.79
CA ALA A 58 -3.04 17.92 12.56
C ALA A 58 -2.68 19.36 12.13
N GLU A 59 -1.40 19.61 11.82
CA GLU A 59 -0.92 20.91 11.35
C GLU A 59 -1.56 21.28 10.00
N LYS A 60 -1.55 20.38 9.02
CA LYS A 60 -2.18 20.65 7.73
C LYS A 60 -3.69 20.78 7.78
N LEU A 61 -4.36 19.98 8.62
CA LEU A 61 -5.79 20.10 8.83
C LEU A 61 -6.18 21.46 9.43
N LEU A 62 -5.37 22.01 10.34
CA LEU A 62 -5.59 23.36 10.88
C LEU A 62 -5.33 24.43 9.82
N GLU A 63 -4.31 24.27 8.98
CA GLU A 63 -4.06 25.17 7.86
C GLU A 63 -5.23 25.16 6.86
N PHE A 64 -5.77 23.99 6.52
CA PHE A 64 -6.94 23.87 5.66
C PHE A 64 -8.22 24.41 6.29
N GLN A 65 -8.41 24.23 7.59
CA GLN A 65 -9.51 24.86 8.32
C GLN A 65 -9.45 26.37 8.17
N TYR A 66 -8.29 26.98 8.37
CA TYR A 66 -8.12 28.42 8.19
C TYR A 66 -8.34 28.87 6.73
N LEU A 67 -7.81 28.13 5.75
CA LEU A 67 -7.87 28.53 4.34
C LEU A 67 -9.24 28.40 3.69
N TYR A 68 -10.04 27.41 4.11
CA TYR A 68 -11.27 27.03 3.40
C TYR A 68 -12.54 27.16 4.22
N PHE A 69 -12.43 27.20 5.55
CA PHE A 69 -13.59 27.17 6.44
C PHE A 69 -13.71 28.40 7.34
N ASP A 70 -12.79 29.38 7.26
CA ASP A 70 -12.80 30.62 8.05
C ASP A 70 -13.35 30.41 9.49
N ASP A 71 -14.56 30.92 9.76
CA ASP A 71 -15.24 30.83 11.05
C ASP A 71 -16.30 29.70 11.14
N GLU A 72 -16.49 28.91 10.07
CA GLU A 72 -17.46 27.80 10.04
C GLU A 72 -17.03 26.63 10.93
N LEU A 73 -15.72 26.43 11.10
CA LEU A 73 -15.15 25.42 11.97
C LEU A 73 -14.36 26.08 13.09
N VAL A 74 -14.69 25.77 14.34
CA VAL A 74 -14.03 26.35 15.52
C VAL A 74 -13.28 25.26 16.28
N LYS A 75 -12.02 25.54 16.63
CA LYS A 75 -11.21 24.65 17.46
C LYS A 75 -11.85 24.51 18.85
N ASN A 76 -12.20 23.28 19.22
CA ASN A 76 -12.71 22.95 20.55
C ASN A 76 -11.65 22.20 21.35
N ASP A 77 -11.60 22.45 22.66
CA ASP A 77 -10.73 21.71 23.56
C ASP A 77 -11.27 20.30 23.76
N ILE A 78 -10.44 19.29 23.61
CA ILE A 78 -10.80 17.89 23.83
C ILE A 78 -11.31 17.64 25.26
N ARG A 79 -10.88 18.46 26.23
CA ARG A 79 -11.37 18.42 27.62
C ARG A 79 -12.85 18.80 27.75
N ASN A 80 -13.42 19.45 26.73
CA ASN A 80 -14.84 19.79 26.67
C ASN A 80 -15.69 18.63 26.12
N ILE A 81 -15.08 17.56 25.62
CA ILE A 81 -15.80 16.39 25.09
C ILE A 81 -16.28 15.52 26.25
N ASN A 82 -17.56 15.13 26.20
CA ASN A 82 -18.19 14.24 27.17
C ASN A 82 -18.62 12.94 26.47
N THR A 83 -18.49 11.83 27.19
CA THR A 83 -19.02 10.52 26.82
C THR A 83 -20.47 10.42 27.32
N ILE A 84 -21.37 9.97 26.46
CA ILE A 84 -22.77 9.69 26.82
C ILE A 84 -22.95 8.18 26.81
N ASN A 85 -23.31 7.63 27.97
CA ASN A 85 -23.62 6.21 28.16
C ASN A 85 -25.10 6.04 28.48
N ILE A 86 -25.75 5.07 27.85
CA ILE A 86 -27.15 4.70 28.15
C ILE A 86 -27.14 3.29 28.73
N ARG A 87 -27.53 3.16 30.00
CA ARG A 87 -27.65 1.87 30.70
C ARG A 87 -28.98 1.82 31.43
N ASN A 88 -29.72 0.72 31.29
CA ASN A 88 -31.00 0.49 31.97
C ASN A 88 -31.98 1.70 31.86
N ASN A 89 -32.13 2.27 30.66
CA ASN A 89 -32.93 3.47 30.40
C ASN A 89 -32.51 4.73 31.18
N LYS A 90 -31.31 4.76 31.76
CA LYS A 90 -30.71 5.93 32.41
C LYS A 90 -29.59 6.48 31.54
N LEU A 91 -29.58 7.80 31.41
CA LEU A 91 -28.53 8.55 30.70
C LEU A 91 -27.45 8.97 31.69
N GLU A 92 -26.22 8.60 31.40
CA GLU A 92 -25.02 8.90 32.18
C GLU A 92 -24.07 9.72 31.30
N ILE A 93 -23.69 10.92 31.75
CA ILE A 93 -22.75 11.79 31.06
C ILE A 93 -21.48 11.83 31.89
N GLU A 94 -20.36 11.46 31.29
CA GLU A 94 -19.05 11.47 31.93
C GLU A 94 -18.08 12.30 31.08
N ARG A 95 -17.16 13.03 31.71
CA ARG A 95 -16.08 13.68 30.95
C ARG A 95 -15.22 12.62 30.28
N PHE A 96 -14.87 12.86 29.02
CA PHE A 96 -13.95 11.99 28.30
C PHE A 96 -12.62 11.92 29.06
N ARG A 97 -12.15 10.70 29.32
CA ARG A 97 -10.85 10.44 29.97
C ARG A 97 -9.95 9.75 28.96
N PHE A 98 -8.71 10.21 28.86
CA PHE A 98 -7.68 9.52 28.12
C PHE A 98 -7.38 8.19 28.82
N ILE A 99 -7.33 7.10 28.05
CA ILE A 99 -7.11 5.75 28.58
C ILE A 99 -5.65 5.54 29.03
N ASN A 100 -4.74 6.43 28.61
CA ASN A 100 -3.31 6.36 28.93
C ASN A 100 -2.80 7.71 29.48
N GLU A 101 -2.79 7.86 30.80
CA GLU A 101 -1.76 8.59 31.54
C GLU A 101 -1.20 7.65 32.63
#